data_AF-A0A7G6DYH9-F1
#
_entry.id   AF-A0A7G6DYH9-F1
#
_cell.length_a   1.000
_cell.length_b   1.000
_cell.length_c   1.000
_cell.angle_alpha   90.00
_cell.angle_beta   90.00
_cell.angle_gamma   90.00
#
_symmetry.space_group_name_H-M   'P 1'
#
loop_
_entity.id
_entity.type
_entity.pdbx_description
1 polymer ?
#
loop_
_entity_poly.entity_id
_entity_poly.type
_entity_poly.pdbx_seq_one_letter_code
_entity_poly.pdbx_strand_id
1 'polypeptide(L)'
;MKRKHLILVLTLSILLPTAFYQANAQGFFEKIFGKGLRGAPGEVIVSEKGSGSRTITGGYILHENKLQEVQTERKSITINKGKESEQTFELVKFIKDGKVLSIRPGAEGGPLDLTIGKNKVVFTDNSMGSLWVANVDDLEPINIQPDTVGSISQTKLYERKAELAKQGKDTDTLILYWAGNPKLSPSEDKIAFTSNREGYPDNPRSALWVTDISGSATKKIIEEDIIPVTWFNDEEFIFIGSKGDLRKVNTASSQQQVLIADWVMVTGYSPSGQYIMFQYVKDSIVQPEQYLFNLKENKSVKLDVPAGYKNNAFYGWDETTDKVAFLVQDFSANTKLIILDCNTLNLQTLDAPDGLKFDDGVVPSWSAGKVVFSAGGQLYTTK
;
A
#
# COMPACT_ATOMS: atom_id res chain seq x y z
N MET A 1 -26.19 -60.78 -18.22
CA MET A 1 -25.01 -61.03 -19.06
C MET A 1 -24.82 -59.83 -20.00
N LYS A 2 -23.65 -59.18 -19.87
CA LYS A 2 -22.96 -58.22 -20.74
C LYS A 2 -23.58 -57.82 -22.10
N ARG A 3 -23.66 -56.49 -22.36
CA ARG A 3 -22.90 -55.70 -23.39
C ARG A 3 -23.54 -54.31 -23.55
N LYS A 4 -23.00 -53.27 -22.90
CA LYS A 4 -22.14 -52.21 -23.49
C LYS A 4 -22.69 -51.57 -24.77
N HIS A 5 -23.29 -50.39 -24.66
CA HIS A 5 -23.32 -49.34 -25.70
C HIS A 5 -22.86 -48.03 -25.04
N LEU A 6 -21.57 -47.74 -25.16
CA LEU A 6 -20.99 -46.43 -24.87
C LEU A 6 -20.56 -45.88 -26.23
N ILE A 7 -21.31 -44.91 -26.74
CA ILE A 7 -20.96 -44.18 -27.96
C ILE A 7 -19.89 -43.18 -27.55
N LEU A 8 -18.65 -43.50 -27.92
CA LEU A 8 -17.48 -42.65 -27.79
C LEU A 8 -17.54 -41.59 -28.90
N VAL A 9 -17.71 -40.34 -28.52
CA VAL A 9 -17.60 -39.18 -29.42
C VAL A 9 -16.13 -39.00 -29.77
N LEU A 10 -15.78 -39.32 -31.02
CA LEU A 10 -14.50 -39.00 -31.64
C LEU A 10 -14.74 -37.82 -32.58
N THR A 11 -14.30 -36.63 -32.18
CA THR A 11 -14.00 -35.55 -33.12
C THR A 11 -12.65 -34.97 -32.74
N LEU A 12 -11.69 -35.30 -33.58
CA LEU A 12 -10.30 -34.87 -33.61
C LEU A 12 -10.25 -33.43 -34.18
N SER A 13 -9.35 -32.62 -33.62
CA SER A 13 -8.59 -31.56 -34.30
C SER A 13 -9.33 -30.33 -34.85
N ILE A 14 -9.35 -29.23 -34.08
CA ILE A 14 -9.26 -27.87 -34.63
C ILE A 14 -8.35 -27.02 -33.74
N LEU A 15 -7.14 -26.75 -34.27
CA LEU A 15 -6.33 -25.53 -34.24
C LEU A 15 -6.17 -24.71 -32.93
N LEU A 16 -4.90 -24.65 -32.51
CA LEU A 16 -4.22 -23.56 -31.80
C LEU A 16 -4.85 -22.16 -32.01
N PRO A 17 -4.78 -21.32 -30.97
CA PRO A 17 -4.39 -19.94 -31.14
C PRO A 17 -3.08 -19.68 -30.38
N THR A 18 -1.97 -20.22 -30.87
CA THR A 18 -0.68 -19.53 -30.70
C THR A 18 -0.64 -18.40 -31.73
N ALA A 19 -1.34 -17.32 -31.39
CA ALA A 19 -1.24 -16.05 -32.08
C ALA A 19 -1.68 -14.95 -31.12
N PHE A 20 -0.89 -14.71 -30.07
CA PHE A 20 -0.94 -13.39 -29.44
C PHE A 20 -0.10 -12.44 -30.28
N TYR A 21 -0.83 -11.60 -31.00
CA TYR A 21 -0.38 -10.42 -31.72
C TYR A 21 0.80 -9.72 -31.02
N GLN A 22 1.97 -9.70 -31.66
CA GLN A 22 2.82 -8.51 -31.58
C GLN A 22 2.16 -7.44 -32.45
N ALA A 23 1.14 -6.79 -31.91
CA ALA A 23 0.65 -5.54 -32.48
C ALA A 23 1.77 -4.50 -32.31
N ASN A 24 2.13 -3.80 -33.38
CA ASN A 24 3.01 -2.64 -33.31
C ASN A 24 2.53 -1.71 -32.18
N ALA A 25 3.40 -1.43 -31.20
CA ALA A 25 3.12 -0.57 -30.05
C ALA A 25 2.73 0.87 -30.46
N GLN A 26 2.98 1.23 -31.72
CA GLN A 26 2.60 2.48 -32.39
C GLN A 26 1.11 2.86 -32.27
N GLY A 27 0.25 1.93 -31.86
CA GLY A 27 -1.18 2.15 -31.67
C GLY A 27 -1.71 1.97 -30.25
N PHE A 28 -0.90 1.68 -29.23
CA PHE A 28 -1.40 1.33 -27.88
C PHE A 28 -1.22 2.43 -26.82
N PHE A 29 -0.38 3.43 -27.11
CA PHE A 29 -0.04 4.49 -26.17
C PHE A 29 -0.40 5.87 -26.69
N GLU A 30 -0.85 6.72 -25.77
CA GLU A 30 -1.01 8.14 -26.03
C GLU A 30 -0.01 8.91 -25.16
N LYS A 31 0.86 9.69 -25.80
CA LYS A 31 1.80 10.57 -25.10
C LYS A 31 1.01 11.71 -24.46
N ILE A 32 1.17 11.87 -23.16
CA ILE A 32 0.43 12.86 -22.39
C ILE A 32 1.24 14.15 -22.24
N PHE A 33 2.46 14.14 -21.66
CA PHE A 33 3.25 15.38 -21.41
C PHE A 33 4.77 15.13 -21.13
N GLY A 34 5.53 16.23 -20.94
CA GLY A 34 6.99 16.26 -20.69
C GLY A 34 7.43 16.09 -19.22
N LYS A 35 8.75 16.17 -18.99
CA LYS A 35 9.46 15.87 -17.72
C LYS A 35 8.86 16.56 -16.49
N GLY A 36 8.75 15.83 -15.38
CA GLY A 36 8.39 16.39 -14.05
C GLY A 36 6.99 16.03 -13.55
N LEU A 37 6.24 15.19 -14.28
CA LEU A 37 4.96 14.65 -13.83
C LEU A 37 5.13 13.19 -13.37
N ARG A 38 4.35 12.78 -12.36
CA ARG A 38 4.31 11.40 -11.84
C ARG A 38 2.89 10.98 -11.51
N GLY A 39 2.62 9.70 -11.67
CA GLY A 39 1.40 9.09 -11.16
C GLY A 39 1.32 9.13 -9.63
N ALA A 40 0.13 9.34 -9.11
CA ALA A 40 -0.18 9.22 -7.68
C ALA A 40 -1.50 8.45 -7.49
N PRO A 41 -1.67 7.72 -6.37
CA PRO A 41 -2.96 7.10 -6.06
C PRO A 41 -4.11 8.13 -5.98
N GLY A 42 -5.34 7.68 -6.21
CA GLY A 42 -6.54 8.53 -6.26
C GLY A 42 -6.77 9.22 -7.61
N GLU A 43 -6.35 8.59 -8.71
CA GLU A 43 -6.50 9.09 -10.10
C GLU A 43 -5.70 10.35 -10.47
N VAL A 44 -4.89 10.87 -9.55
CA VAL A 44 -4.16 12.13 -9.73
C VAL A 44 -2.77 11.89 -10.30
N ILE A 45 -2.38 12.75 -11.24
CA ILE A 45 -1.02 12.90 -11.74
C ILE A 45 -0.48 14.19 -11.11
N VAL A 46 0.64 14.10 -10.39
CA VAL A 46 1.24 15.24 -9.70
C VAL A 46 2.38 15.83 -10.52
N SER A 47 2.50 17.16 -10.53
CA SER A 47 3.75 17.82 -10.93
C SER A 47 4.62 18.08 -9.72
N GLU A 48 5.91 17.82 -9.85
CA GLU A 48 6.89 18.01 -8.79
C GLU A 48 8.06 18.87 -9.26
N LYS A 49 8.68 19.60 -8.32
CA LYS A 49 9.92 20.33 -8.54
C LYS A 49 10.96 19.90 -7.50
N GLY A 50 12.22 19.83 -7.94
CA GLY A 50 13.37 19.48 -7.11
C GLY A 50 13.97 18.11 -7.47
N SER A 51 15.29 17.98 -7.32
CA SER A 51 16.03 16.71 -7.53
C SER A 51 16.40 16.01 -6.22
N GLY A 52 16.27 16.70 -5.08
CA GLY A 52 16.44 16.17 -3.73
C GLY A 52 15.08 16.16 -3.02
N SER A 53 14.78 17.17 -2.21
CA SER A 53 13.45 17.35 -1.63
C SER A 53 12.44 17.74 -2.72
N ARG A 54 11.68 16.76 -3.19
CA ARG A 54 10.61 16.99 -4.16
C ARG A 54 9.45 17.69 -3.47
N THR A 55 8.96 18.76 -4.10
CA THR A 55 7.77 19.50 -3.67
C THR A 55 6.72 19.37 -4.75
N ILE A 56 5.50 18.97 -4.38
CA ILE A 56 4.35 18.97 -5.27
C ILE A 56 4.06 20.41 -5.66
N THR A 57 3.88 20.70 -6.95
CA THR A 57 3.57 22.02 -7.48
C THR A 57 2.16 22.12 -8.07
N GLY A 58 1.52 20.99 -8.37
CA GLY A 58 0.18 20.95 -8.97
C GLY A 58 -0.30 19.51 -9.17
N GLY A 59 -1.57 19.37 -9.56
CA GLY A 59 -2.20 18.08 -9.81
C GLY A 59 -3.06 18.11 -11.07
N TYR A 60 -3.16 16.96 -11.71
CA TYR A 60 -3.88 16.76 -12.95
C TYR A 60 -4.64 15.45 -12.90
N ILE A 61 -5.67 15.32 -13.72
CA ILE A 61 -6.33 14.04 -14.01
C ILE A 61 -6.35 13.83 -15.51
N LEU A 62 -6.55 12.59 -15.93
CA LEU A 62 -6.85 12.27 -17.31
C LEU A 62 -8.36 12.38 -17.56
N HIS A 63 -8.78 13.30 -18.42
CA HIS A 63 -10.17 13.43 -18.85
C HIS A 63 -10.23 13.53 -20.37
N GLU A 64 -10.97 12.63 -21.02
CA GLU A 64 -11.05 12.55 -22.49
C GLU A 64 -9.66 12.54 -23.18
N ASN A 65 -8.73 11.74 -22.62
CA ASN A 65 -7.33 11.63 -23.08
C ASN A 65 -6.51 12.94 -23.01
N LYS A 66 -6.97 13.94 -22.25
CA LYS A 66 -6.24 15.19 -22.00
C LYS A 66 -6.00 15.36 -20.52
N LEU A 67 -4.86 15.95 -20.16
CA LEU A 67 -4.66 16.39 -18.78
C LEU A 67 -5.55 17.59 -18.51
N GLN A 68 -6.34 17.46 -17.46
CA GLN A 68 -7.07 18.56 -16.88
C GLN A 68 -6.45 18.85 -15.51
N GLU A 69 -5.98 20.07 -15.32
CA GLU A 69 -5.53 20.54 -14.01
C GLU A 69 -6.71 20.50 -13.02
N VAL A 70 -6.44 20.06 -11.80
CA VAL A 70 -7.42 20.02 -10.71
C VAL A 70 -7.10 21.06 -9.66
N GLN A 71 -8.14 21.53 -8.96
CA GLN A 71 -7.95 22.46 -7.86
C GLN A 71 -7.03 21.83 -6.81
N THR A 72 -6.03 22.59 -6.40
CA THR A 72 -5.04 22.15 -5.41
C THR A 72 -5.13 23.05 -4.19
N GLU A 73 -5.41 22.46 -3.02
CA GLU A 73 -5.42 23.14 -1.73
C GLU A 73 -4.27 22.65 -0.87
N ARG A 74 -3.62 23.56 -0.15
CA ARG A 74 -2.51 23.24 0.75
C ARG A 74 -2.92 23.53 2.18
N LYS A 75 -2.69 22.56 3.06
CA LYS A 75 -2.91 22.70 4.50
C LYS A 75 -1.59 22.46 5.22
N SER A 76 -1.12 23.49 5.92
CA SER A 76 -0.03 23.33 6.88
C SER A 76 -0.59 22.76 8.18
N ILE A 77 0.01 21.67 8.65
CA ILE A 77 -0.31 21.01 9.90
C ILE A 77 0.88 21.18 10.83
N THR A 78 0.64 21.75 12.00
CA THR A 78 1.62 21.89 13.07
C THR A 78 1.22 20.99 14.23
N ILE A 79 2.04 19.99 14.51
CA ILE A 79 1.94 19.15 15.69
C ILE A 79 2.83 19.77 16.76
N ASN A 80 2.23 20.18 17.88
CA ASN A 80 2.95 20.69 19.04
C ASN A 80 2.74 19.76 20.24
N LYS A 81 3.80 19.05 20.65
CA LYS A 81 3.80 18.21 21.85
C LYS A 81 4.55 18.84 23.04
N GLY A 82 4.77 20.16 23.01
CA GLY A 82 5.51 20.91 24.02
C GLY A 82 6.81 21.55 23.49
N LYS A 83 7.59 22.15 24.41
CA LYS A 83 8.68 23.10 24.12
C LYS A 83 9.82 22.61 23.20
N GLU A 84 9.90 21.32 22.87
CA GLU A 84 11.04 20.73 22.14
C GLU A 84 10.65 19.86 20.93
N SER A 85 9.37 19.79 20.56
CA SER A 85 8.89 18.83 19.54
C SER A 85 7.77 19.39 18.65
N GLU A 86 7.91 20.64 18.23
CA GLU A 86 7.07 21.22 17.19
C GLU A 86 7.49 20.67 15.82
N GLN A 87 6.56 20.01 15.14
CA GLN A 87 6.74 19.55 13.77
C GLN A 87 5.69 20.22 12.89
N THR A 88 6.12 20.83 11.79
CA THR A 88 5.22 21.33 10.76
C THR A 88 5.44 20.59 9.45
N PHE A 89 4.37 20.14 8.83
CA PHE A 89 4.38 19.59 7.47
C PHE A 89 3.18 20.11 6.69
N GLU A 90 3.19 19.88 5.37
CA GLU A 90 2.11 20.27 4.48
C GLU A 90 1.41 19.05 3.91
N LEU A 91 0.09 19.07 3.87
CA LEU A 91 -0.73 18.19 3.06
C LEU A 91 -1.30 18.96 1.86
N VAL A 92 -1.25 18.34 0.69
CA VAL A 92 -1.80 18.83 -0.56
C VAL A 92 -3.02 18.01 -0.90
N LYS A 93 -4.16 18.68 -1.06
CA LYS A 93 -5.46 18.12 -1.39
C LYS A 93 -5.79 18.45 -2.85
N PHE A 94 -6.17 17.45 -3.63
CA PHE A 94 -6.56 17.59 -5.02
C PHE A 94 -8.07 17.44 -5.15
N ILE A 95 -8.73 18.42 -5.76
CA ILE A 95 -10.18 18.57 -5.75
C ILE A 95 -10.71 18.70 -7.18
N LYS A 96 -11.78 17.95 -7.48
CA LYS A 96 -12.58 18.11 -8.70
C LYS A 96 -14.05 18.07 -8.37
N ASP A 97 -14.81 19.01 -8.91
CA ASP A 97 -16.27 19.10 -8.75
C ASP A 97 -16.71 19.04 -7.27
N GLY A 98 -15.95 19.70 -6.40
CA GLY A 98 -16.18 19.74 -4.95
C GLY A 98 -15.83 18.45 -4.19
N LYS A 99 -15.27 17.43 -4.86
CA LYS A 99 -14.84 16.17 -4.24
C LYS A 99 -13.32 16.09 -4.15
N VAL A 100 -12.83 15.61 -3.01
CA VAL A 100 -11.42 15.30 -2.81
C VAL A 100 -11.08 14.01 -3.57
N LEU A 101 -10.14 14.10 -4.50
CA LEU A 101 -9.65 12.96 -5.30
C LEU A 101 -8.48 12.25 -4.61
N SER A 102 -7.54 13.02 -4.07
CA SER A 102 -6.36 12.50 -3.37
C SER A 102 -5.85 13.53 -2.38
N ILE A 103 -5.16 13.06 -1.35
CA ILE A 103 -4.33 13.86 -0.45
C ILE A 103 -2.90 13.35 -0.52
N ARG A 104 -1.90 14.22 -0.37
CA ARG A 104 -0.48 13.86 -0.39
C ARG A 104 0.33 14.73 0.57
N PRO A 105 1.47 14.24 1.08
CA PRO A 105 2.50 15.12 1.61
C PRO A 105 2.93 16.13 0.54
N GLY A 106 3.00 17.41 0.88
CA GLY A 106 3.39 18.47 -0.06
C GLY A 106 4.88 18.47 -0.40
N ALA A 107 5.71 17.90 0.47
CA ALA A 107 7.12 17.69 0.27
C ALA A 107 7.58 16.38 0.91
N GLU A 108 8.76 15.90 0.48
CA GLU A 108 9.47 14.83 1.18
C GLU A 108 9.70 15.21 2.66
N GLY A 109 9.48 14.27 3.58
CA GLY A 109 9.54 14.51 5.03
C GLY A 109 8.21 14.89 5.69
N GLY A 110 7.08 14.68 4.99
CA GLY A 110 5.74 14.74 5.59
C GLY A 110 5.48 13.67 6.67
N PRO A 111 4.22 13.47 7.08
CA PRO A 111 3.91 12.56 8.18
C PRO A 111 4.27 11.11 7.82
N LEU A 112 4.61 10.32 8.84
CA LEU A 112 4.89 8.90 8.66
C LEU A 112 3.59 8.09 8.59
N ASP A 113 3.68 6.94 7.92
CA ASP A 113 2.60 5.96 7.76
C ASP A 113 1.22 6.55 7.42
N LEU A 114 1.21 7.53 6.52
CA LEU A 114 -0.01 8.19 6.06
C LEU A 114 -0.93 7.20 5.34
N THR A 115 -2.12 6.99 5.91
CA THR A 115 -3.23 6.26 5.32
C THR A 115 -4.37 7.23 5.04
N ILE A 116 -4.88 7.19 3.80
CA ILE A 116 -5.96 8.06 3.35
C ILE A 116 -7.13 7.14 3.00
N GLY A 117 -8.26 7.37 3.64
CA GLY A 117 -9.53 6.76 3.28
C GLY A 117 -10.42 7.73 2.50
N LYS A 118 -11.72 7.43 2.47
CA LYS A 118 -12.75 8.20 1.78
C LYS A 118 -13.02 9.53 2.47
N ASN A 119 -13.13 9.52 3.81
CA ASN A 119 -13.49 10.70 4.61
C ASN A 119 -12.45 11.00 5.68
N LYS A 120 -11.54 10.06 5.96
CA LYS A 120 -10.54 10.20 7.01
C LYS A 120 -9.12 10.11 6.47
N VAL A 121 -8.23 10.83 7.13
CA VAL A 121 -6.78 10.67 7.00
C VAL A 121 -6.26 10.25 8.35
N VAL A 122 -5.40 9.24 8.38
CA VAL A 122 -4.75 8.75 9.59
C VAL A 122 -3.25 8.68 9.35
N PHE A 123 -2.46 9.12 10.32
CA PHE A 123 -1.02 9.13 10.21
C PHE A 123 -0.35 9.12 11.57
N THR A 124 0.96 8.87 11.57
CA THR A 124 1.83 8.99 12.73
C THR A 124 2.73 10.20 12.59
N ASP A 125 3.14 10.78 13.71
CA ASP A 125 4.21 11.80 13.67
C ASP A 125 5.57 11.18 13.33
N ASN A 126 6.60 12.00 13.09
CA ASN A 126 7.92 11.51 12.67
C ASN A 126 8.62 10.64 13.73
N SER A 127 8.20 10.72 15.00
CA SER A 127 8.71 9.87 16.07
C SER A 127 7.92 8.57 16.23
N MET A 128 6.87 8.37 15.42
CA MET A 128 5.88 7.30 15.59
C MET A 128 5.26 7.31 17.00
N GLY A 129 5.21 8.48 17.65
CA GLY A 129 4.82 8.59 19.06
C GLY A 129 3.32 8.71 19.26
N SER A 130 2.58 9.23 18.29
CA SER A 130 1.13 9.39 18.43
C SER A 130 0.42 9.07 17.13
N LEU A 131 -0.86 8.73 17.26
CA LEU A 131 -1.76 8.48 16.16
C LEU A 131 -2.69 9.67 15.98
N TRP A 132 -2.76 10.19 14.76
CA TRP A 132 -3.52 11.38 14.42
C TRP A 132 -4.58 11.05 13.39
N VAL A 133 -5.75 11.70 13.51
CA VAL A 133 -6.87 11.57 12.57
C VAL A 133 -7.30 12.96 12.13
N ALA A 134 -7.60 13.13 10.85
CA ALA A 134 -8.22 14.33 10.32
C ALA A 134 -9.38 13.99 9.36
N ASN A 135 -10.34 14.89 9.19
CA ASN A 135 -11.30 14.77 8.09
C ASN A 135 -10.63 15.20 6.79
N VAL A 136 -10.97 14.54 5.67
CA VAL A 136 -10.43 14.91 4.35
C VAL A 136 -10.82 16.34 3.92
N ASP A 137 -11.94 16.85 4.42
CA ASP A 137 -12.47 18.15 4.01
C ASP A 137 -11.67 19.32 4.61
N ASP A 138 -11.42 19.27 5.92
CA ASP A 138 -10.79 20.36 6.68
C ASP A 138 -9.30 20.11 6.98
N LEU A 139 -8.88 18.84 6.98
CA LEU A 139 -7.55 18.39 7.39
C LEU A 139 -7.12 18.93 8.76
N GLU A 140 -8.08 19.10 9.68
CA GLU A 140 -7.80 19.48 11.08
C GLU A 140 -7.42 18.23 11.89
N PRO A 141 -6.15 18.08 12.29
CA PRO A 141 -5.67 16.87 12.93
C PRO A 141 -6.05 16.84 14.41
N ILE A 142 -6.57 15.70 14.85
CA ILE A 142 -6.88 15.38 16.23
C ILE A 142 -5.96 14.25 16.67
N ASN A 143 -5.25 14.45 17.78
CA ASN A 143 -4.50 13.38 18.41
C ASN A 143 -5.45 12.44 19.13
N ILE A 144 -5.59 11.22 18.65
CA ILE A 144 -6.52 10.24 19.22
C ILE A 144 -5.83 9.27 20.17
N GLN A 145 -4.50 9.26 20.22
CA GLN A 145 -3.72 8.44 21.14
C GLN A 145 -2.50 9.24 21.63
N PRO A 146 -2.73 10.26 22.50
CA PRO A 146 -1.72 11.27 22.75
C PRO A 146 -0.42 10.71 23.32
N ASP A 147 -0.40 10.10 24.51
CA ASP A 147 0.89 9.83 25.16
C ASP A 147 0.84 8.68 26.18
N THR A 148 -0.10 7.73 26.08
CA THR A 148 -0.24 6.65 27.07
C THR A 148 0.23 5.30 26.56
N VAL A 149 1.13 4.70 27.31
CA VAL A 149 1.66 3.33 27.17
C VAL A 149 0.97 2.50 28.26
N GLY A 150 -0.17 1.89 27.90
CA GLY A 150 -1.07 1.28 28.89
C GLY A 150 -1.56 2.32 29.91
N SER A 151 -1.30 2.09 31.20
CA SER A 151 -1.68 3.01 32.28
C SER A 151 -0.61 4.06 32.63
N ILE A 152 0.51 4.13 31.91
CA ILE A 152 1.64 5.03 32.20
C ILE A 152 1.78 6.07 31.08
N SER A 153 1.97 7.34 31.44
CA SER A 153 2.26 8.41 30.47
C SER A 153 3.70 8.34 29.95
N GLN A 154 3.93 8.76 28.71
CA GLN A 154 5.25 8.82 28.08
C GLN A 154 6.27 9.65 28.90
N THR A 155 5.85 10.77 29.50
CA THR A 155 6.71 11.59 30.39
C THR A 155 7.28 10.76 31.55
N LYS A 156 6.42 10.01 32.24
CA LYS A 156 6.83 9.11 33.34
C LYS A 156 7.78 8.01 32.87
N LEU A 157 7.65 7.54 31.63
CA LEU A 157 8.60 6.57 31.06
C LEU A 157 9.98 7.20 30.83
N TYR A 158 10.05 8.43 30.33
CA TYR A 158 11.31 9.15 30.20
C TYR A 158 11.96 9.43 31.55
N GLU A 159 11.17 9.85 32.56
CA GLU A 159 11.66 10.02 33.93
C GLU A 159 12.23 8.71 34.47
N ARG A 160 11.51 7.60 34.28
CA ARG A 160 11.97 6.29 34.71
C ARG A 160 13.23 5.84 33.97
N LYS A 161 13.34 6.09 32.67
CA LYS A 161 14.57 5.82 31.90
C LYS A 161 15.74 6.62 32.48
N ALA A 162 15.54 7.90 32.77
CA ALA A 162 16.58 8.74 33.37
C ALA A 162 17.00 8.23 34.77
N GLU A 163 16.05 7.73 35.58
CA GLU A 163 16.37 7.09 36.86
C GLU A 163 17.22 5.81 36.69
N LEU A 164 16.89 4.95 35.72
CA LEU A 164 17.65 3.73 35.47
C LEU A 164 19.06 4.03 34.94
N ALA A 165 19.19 5.05 34.08
CA ALA A 165 20.49 5.51 33.59
C ALA A 165 21.38 6.01 34.75
N LYS A 166 20.81 6.75 35.71
CA LYS A 166 21.52 7.17 36.94
C LYS A 166 22.00 5.99 37.79
N GLN A 167 21.36 4.83 37.69
CA GLN A 167 21.76 3.59 38.36
C GLN A 167 22.83 2.79 37.59
N GLY A 168 23.35 3.33 36.48
CA GLY A 168 24.32 2.62 35.64
C GLY A 168 23.72 1.46 34.85
N LYS A 169 22.39 1.41 34.71
CA LYS A 169 21.75 0.43 33.83
C LYS A 169 21.89 0.88 32.39
N ASP A 170 22.15 -0.07 31.49
CA ASP A 170 22.03 0.15 30.06
C ASP A 170 20.56 0.47 29.74
N THR A 171 20.33 1.67 29.19
CA THR A 171 19.00 2.15 28.81
C THR A 171 18.84 2.30 27.30
N ASP A 172 19.86 1.95 26.52
CA ASP A 172 19.85 2.05 25.05
C ASP A 172 19.08 0.89 24.41
N THR A 173 18.89 -0.20 25.16
CA THR A 173 17.98 -1.31 24.81
C THR A 173 16.51 -1.01 25.09
N LEU A 174 16.19 0.11 25.76
CA LEU A 174 14.83 0.42 26.17
C LEU A 174 14.08 1.12 25.04
N ILE A 175 13.32 0.34 24.27
CA ILE A 175 12.31 0.87 23.35
C ILE A 175 11.19 1.46 24.23
N LEU A 176 10.94 2.77 24.12
CA LEU A 176 10.05 3.45 25.07
C LEU A 176 8.58 3.41 24.69
N TYR A 177 8.25 3.56 23.40
CA TYR A 177 6.93 3.33 22.82
C TYR A 177 6.90 3.87 21.38
N TRP A 178 6.09 3.24 20.53
CA TRP A 178 5.73 3.71 19.21
C TRP A 178 4.37 3.13 18.78
N ALA A 179 3.74 3.81 17.82
CA ALA A 179 2.59 3.37 17.04
C ALA A 179 2.93 3.54 15.56
N GLY A 180 2.67 2.52 14.76
CA GLY A 180 3.06 2.49 13.35
C GLY A 180 2.04 1.83 12.45
N ASN A 181 2.19 2.09 11.16
CA ASN A 181 1.41 1.46 10.09
C ASN A 181 -0.11 1.47 10.32
N PRO A 182 -0.75 2.61 10.63
CA PRO A 182 -2.18 2.64 10.84
C PRO A 182 -2.93 2.34 9.54
N LYS A 183 -4.00 1.56 9.65
CA LYS A 183 -4.89 1.16 8.56
C LYS A 183 -6.33 1.46 8.96
N LEU A 184 -7.03 2.24 8.14
CA LEU A 184 -8.46 2.50 8.30
C LEU A 184 -9.27 1.27 7.91
N SER A 185 -10.28 0.92 8.71
CA SER A 185 -11.31 -0.03 8.31
C SER A 185 -12.06 0.48 7.07
N PRO A 186 -12.72 -0.38 6.27
CA PRO A 186 -13.49 0.05 5.09
C PRO A 186 -14.57 1.10 5.37
N SER A 187 -15.17 1.07 6.55
CA SER A 187 -16.14 2.06 7.05
C SER A 187 -15.51 3.27 7.74
N GLU A 188 -14.19 3.26 7.95
CA GLU A 188 -13.39 4.30 8.61
C GLU A 188 -13.78 4.56 10.08
N ASP A 189 -14.43 3.59 10.72
CA ASP A 189 -14.83 3.64 12.13
C ASP A 189 -13.74 3.15 13.09
N LYS A 190 -12.75 2.42 12.55
CA LYS A 190 -11.68 1.75 13.30
C LYS A 190 -10.35 1.95 12.62
N ILE A 191 -9.31 1.89 13.44
CA ILE A 191 -7.92 1.91 13.01
C ILE A 191 -7.23 0.67 13.57
N ALA A 192 -6.66 -0.14 12.70
CA ALA A 192 -5.69 -1.18 13.06
C ALA A 192 -4.28 -0.60 12.94
N PHE A 193 -3.41 -0.85 13.91
CA PHE A 193 -2.05 -0.33 13.91
C PHE A 193 -1.13 -1.25 14.72
N THR A 194 0.18 -1.17 14.47
CA THR A 194 1.15 -1.85 15.32
C THR A 194 1.64 -0.95 16.43
N SER A 195 1.87 -1.52 17.61
CA SER A 195 2.40 -0.75 18.72
C SER A 195 3.01 -1.64 19.80
N ASN A 196 4.14 -1.19 20.34
CA ASN A 196 4.75 -1.76 21.55
C ASN A 196 4.27 -1.04 22.83
N ARG A 197 3.07 -0.45 22.86
CA ARG A 197 2.54 0.36 23.98
C ARG A 197 2.28 -0.36 25.31
N GLU A 198 2.57 -1.64 25.41
CA GLU A 198 2.69 -2.32 26.71
C GLU A 198 4.16 -2.56 27.09
N GLY A 199 5.06 -1.94 26.34
CA GLY A 199 6.48 -2.23 26.27
C GLY A 199 7.33 -1.12 26.80
N TYR A 200 7.49 -1.16 28.12
CA TYR A 200 8.70 -0.76 28.82
C TYR A 200 8.71 -1.46 30.20
N PRO A 201 9.86 -1.97 30.68
CA PRO A 201 11.14 -2.10 29.96
C PRO A 201 11.24 -3.35 29.07
N ASP A 202 10.27 -4.27 29.10
CA ASP A 202 10.51 -5.67 28.70
C ASP A 202 9.83 -6.15 27.41
N ASN A 203 9.10 -5.30 26.69
CA ASN A 203 8.33 -5.75 25.52
C ASN A 203 8.59 -4.92 24.25
N PRO A 204 9.56 -5.31 23.41
CA PRO A 204 9.81 -4.64 22.14
C PRO A 204 8.77 -4.97 21.06
N ARG A 205 7.74 -5.79 21.36
CA ARG A 205 6.94 -6.43 20.32
C ARG A 205 6.06 -5.46 19.53
N SER A 206 6.05 -5.68 18.22
CA SER A 206 5.12 -5.08 17.26
C SER A 206 3.76 -5.79 17.33
N ALA A 207 3.03 -5.58 18.43
CA ALA A 207 1.70 -6.17 18.63
C ALA A 207 0.63 -5.48 17.76
N LEU A 208 -0.43 -6.20 17.37
CA LEU A 208 -1.58 -5.62 16.67
C LEU A 208 -2.56 -5.02 17.67
N TRP A 209 -2.90 -3.75 17.44
CA TRP A 209 -3.91 -3.01 18.19
C TRP A 209 -5.01 -2.52 17.26
N VAL A 210 -6.21 -2.37 17.83
CA VAL A 210 -7.35 -1.75 17.17
C VAL A 210 -7.92 -0.69 18.09
N THR A 211 -8.26 0.46 17.54
CA THR A 211 -8.98 1.53 18.23
C THR A 211 -10.13 2.04 17.37
N ASP A 212 -11.13 2.66 18.00
CA ASP A 212 -12.15 3.43 17.28
C ASP A 212 -11.56 4.75 16.75
N ILE A 213 -12.27 5.39 15.83
CA ILE A 213 -11.77 6.61 15.17
C ILE A 213 -11.53 7.78 16.15
N SER A 214 -12.16 7.78 17.32
CA SER A 214 -11.96 8.75 18.39
C SER A 214 -10.82 8.40 19.35
N GLY A 215 -10.30 7.17 19.32
CA GLY A 215 -9.28 6.69 20.24
C GLY A 215 -9.79 6.27 21.62
N SER A 216 -11.10 6.28 21.84
CA SER A 216 -11.74 5.94 23.12
C SER A 216 -11.77 4.44 23.41
N ALA A 217 -11.76 3.59 22.38
CA ALA A 217 -11.92 2.15 22.52
C ALA A 217 -10.71 1.38 21.96
N THR A 218 -9.55 1.56 22.60
CA THR A 218 -8.32 0.87 22.20
C THR A 218 -8.18 -0.48 22.87
N LYS A 219 -7.89 -1.52 22.08
CA LYS A 219 -7.59 -2.88 22.57
C LYS A 219 -6.47 -3.54 21.79
N LYS A 220 -5.72 -4.40 22.48
CA LYS A 220 -4.76 -5.31 21.87
C LYS A 220 -5.51 -6.51 21.28
N ILE A 221 -5.16 -6.89 20.06
CA ILE A 221 -5.75 -8.04 19.35
C ILE A 221 -4.78 -9.21 19.29
N ILE A 222 -3.51 -8.96 18.93
CA ILE A 222 -2.46 -9.98 18.79
C ILE A 222 -1.25 -9.57 19.63
N GLU A 223 -0.70 -10.49 20.42
CA GLU A 223 0.41 -10.23 21.34
C GLU A 223 1.80 -10.61 20.79
N GLU A 224 1.86 -11.34 19.68
CA GLU A 224 3.12 -11.64 19.00
C GLU A 224 3.57 -10.50 18.08
N ASP A 225 4.83 -10.55 17.65
CA ASP A 225 5.34 -9.68 16.59
C ASP A 225 4.62 -9.95 15.28
N ILE A 226 4.06 -8.90 14.69
CA ILE A 226 3.37 -8.97 13.41
C ILE A 226 3.78 -7.83 12.48
N ILE A 227 3.55 -8.05 11.19
CA ILE A 227 3.54 -7.02 10.15
C ILE A 227 2.08 -6.84 9.68
N PRO A 228 1.49 -5.65 9.83
CA PRO A 228 0.10 -5.42 9.42
C PRO A 228 0.03 -5.37 7.89
N VAL A 229 -1.01 -5.96 7.30
CA VAL A 229 -1.20 -5.96 5.85
C VAL A 229 -2.35 -5.04 5.48
N THR A 230 -3.60 -5.48 5.69
CA THR A 230 -4.79 -4.72 5.29
C THR A 230 -6.05 -5.23 6.00
N TRP A 231 -7.12 -4.44 5.96
CA TRP A 231 -8.44 -4.91 6.33
C TRP A 231 -9.06 -5.72 5.19
N PHE A 232 -9.68 -6.85 5.51
CA PHE A 232 -10.50 -7.60 4.56
C PHE A 232 -11.97 -7.12 4.59
N ASN A 233 -12.47 -6.78 5.78
CA ASN A 233 -13.76 -6.13 6.03
C ASN A 233 -13.69 -5.36 7.37
N ASP A 234 -14.78 -4.76 7.83
CA ASP A 234 -14.81 -3.97 9.09
C ASP A 234 -14.54 -4.77 10.38
N GLU A 235 -14.52 -6.09 10.30
CA GLU A 235 -14.28 -6.96 11.45
C GLU A 235 -12.98 -7.74 11.34
N GLU A 236 -12.50 -8.02 10.12
CA GLU A 236 -11.39 -8.93 9.88
C GLU A 236 -10.15 -8.23 9.31
N PHE A 237 -9.01 -8.45 9.97
CA PHE A 237 -7.73 -7.86 9.61
C PHE A 237 -6.72 -8.92 9.19
N ILE A 238 -5.89 -8.60 8.19
CA ILE A 238 -4.85 -9.47 7.64
C ILE A 238 -3.48 -9.01 8.11
N PHE A 239 -2.64 -9.95 8.52
CA PHE A 239 -1.28 -9.68 8.98
C PHE A 239 -0.33 -10.84 8.66
N ILE A 240 0.96 -10.56 8.68
CA ILE A 240 2.02 -11.57 8.66
C ILE A 240 2.40 -11.85 10.12
N GLY A 241 2.32 -13.11 10.54
CA GLY A 241 2.68 -13.54 11.88
C GLY A 241 4.19 -13.64 12.10
N SER A 242 4.60 -13.92 13.33
CA SER A 242 6.01 -14.04 13.74
C SER A 242 6.81 -15.11 12.98
N LYS A 243 6.11 -16.11 12.43
CA LYS A 243 6.70 -17.19 11.60
C LYS A 243 6.75 -16.86 10.11
N GLY A 244 6.28 -15.66 9.74
CA GLY A 244 6.17 -15.24 8.34
C GLY A 244 4.92 -15.75 7.62
N ASP A 245 4.02 -16.44 8.32
CA ASP A 245 2.78 -16.97 7.76
C ASP A 245 1.71 -15.88 7.64
N LEU A 246 0.86 -16.00 6.60
CA LEU A 246 -0.22 -15.04 6.37
C LEU A 246 -1.46 -15.46 7.16
N ARG A 247 -1.98 -14.56 7.99
CA ARG A 247 -3.10 -14.82 8.88
C ARG A 247 -4.18 -13.76 8.75
N LYS A 248 -5.40 -14.16 9.12
CA LYS A 248 -6.55 -13.29 9.32
C LYS A 248 -6.99 -13.36 10.79
N VAL A 249 -7.42 -12.24 11.36
CA VAL A 249 -8.01 -12.19 12.70
C VAL A 249 -9.33 -11.43 12.68
N ASN A 250 -10.36 -11.98 13.34
CA ASN A 250 -11.56 -11.23 13.68
C ASN A 250 -11.26 -10.33 14.89
N THR A 251 -11.28 -9.02 14.69
CA THR A 251 -10.89 -8.01 15.68
C THR A 251 -11.87 -7.92 16.86
N ALA A 252 -13.09 -8.45 16.74
CA ALA A 252 -14.06 -8.49 17.84
C ALA A 252 -13.79 -9.65 18.81
N SER A 253 -13.53 -10.84 18.28
CA SER A 253 -13.37 -12.10 19.02
C SER A 253 -11.92 -12.55 19.23
N SER A 254 -10.97 -11.92 18.54
CA SER A 254 -9.55 -12.33 18.42
C SER A 254 -9.37 -13.74 17.82
N GLN A 255 -10.40 -14.32 17.20
CA GLN A 255 -10.30 -15.60 16.51
C GLN A 255 -9.40 -15.45 15.28
N GLN A 256 -8.39 -16.32 15.16
CA GLN A 256 -7.42 -16.32 14.07
C GLN A 256 -7.65 -17.46 13.09
N GLN A 257 -7.30 -17.21 11.83
CA GLN A 257 -7.25 -18.20 10.76
C GLN A 257 -5.91 -18.06 10.02
N VAL A 258 -5.20 -19.17 9.83
CA VAL A 258 -4.04 -19.21 8.93
C VAL A 258 -4.55 -19.30 7.49
N LEU A 259 -4.11 -18.37 6.64
CA LEU A 259 -4.44 -18.31 5.22
C LEU A 259 -3.37 -19.00 4.38
N ILE A 260 -2.10 -18.74 4.70
CA ILE A 260 -0.92 -19.37 4.08
C ILE A 260 0.03 -19.73 5.21
N ALA A 261 0.32 -21.01 5.38
CA ALA A 261 1.15 -21.51 6.48
C ALA A 261 2.66 -21.36 6.23
N ASP A 262 3.07 -21.23 4.97
CA ASP A 262 4.46 -20.98 4.59
C ASP A 262 4.86 -19.52 4.87
N TRP A 263 6.17 -19.28 4.98
CA TRP A 263 6.68 -17.92 5.06
C TRP A 263 6.46 -17.20 3.72
N VAL A 264 5.79 -16.05 3.79
CA VAL A 264 5.56 -15.15 2.66
C VAL A 264 6.08 -13.74 2.91
N MET A 265 6.42 -13.06 1.82
CA MET A 265 6.60 -11.62 1.77
C MET A 265 5.44 -11.02 1.01
N VAL A 266 4.60 -10.24 1.69
CA VAL A 266 3.54 -9.45 1.03
C VAL A 266 4.19 -8.28 0.31
N THR A 267 3.82 -8.10 -0.94
CA THR A 267 4.40 -7.10 -1.86
C THR A 267 3.38 -6.05 -2.27
N GLY A 268 2.08 -6.34 -2.17
CA GLY A 268 1.01 -5.37 -2.39
C GLY A 268 -0.35 -5.97 -2.04
N TYR A 269 -1.38 -5.14 -1.96
CA TYR A 269 -2.75 -5.57 -1.75
C TYR A 269 -3.72 -4.60 -2.42
N SER A 270 -4.88 -5.10 -2.82
CA SER A 270 -5.90 -4.27 -3.45
C SER A 270 -6.54 -3.31 -2.45
N PRO A 271 -7.02 -2.14 -2.91
CA PRO A 271 -7.76 -1.18 -2.08
C PRO A 271 -9.03 -1.76 -1.44
N SER A 272 -9.67 -2.71 -2.11
CA SER A 272 -10.80 -3.48 -1.56
C SER A 272 -10.39 -4.42 -0.40
N GLY A 273 -9.09 -4.69 -0.26
CA GLY A 273 -8.57 -5.68 0.66
C GLY A 273 -8.86 -7.13 0.26
N GLN A 274 -9.40 -7.40 -0.94
CA GLN A 274 -9.76 -8.75 -1.39
C GLN A 274 -8.56 -9.53 -1.96
N TYR A 275 -7.56 -8.83 -2.51
CA TYR A 275 -6.44 -9.45 -3.19
C TYR A 275 -5.12 -9.08 -2.54
N ILE A 276 -4.23 -10.06 -2.37
CA ILE A 276 -2.88 -9.87 -1.83
C ILE A 276 -1.87 -10.41 -2.82
N MET A 277 -0.91 -9.57 -3.20
CA MET A 277 0.25 -9.97 -3.97
C MET A 277 1.38 -10.36 -3.02
N PHE A 278 1.93 -11.55 -3.18
CA PHE A 278 3.00 -12.05 -2.33
C PHE A 278 4.00 -12.92 -3.07
N GLN A 279 5.15 -13.14 -2.44
CA GLN A 279 6.19 -14.09 -2.85
C GLN A 279 6.46 -15.04 -1.69
N TYR A 280 6.79 -16.30 -1.98
CA TYR A 280 7.22 -17.24 -0.94
C TYR A 280 8.65 -16.90 -0.50
N VAL A 281 8.96 -17.20 0.76
CA VAL A 281 10.32 -17.18 1.30
C VAL A 281 10.71 -18.61 1.63
N LYS A 282 11.78 -19.11 1.00
CA LYS A 282 12.31 -20.47 1.22
C LYS A 282 13.79 -20.36 1.55
N ASP A 283 14.21 -21.05 2.61
CA ASP A 283 15.60 -21.00 3.09
C ASP A 283 16.12 -19.57 3.29
N SER A 284 15.23 -18.67 3.78
CA SER A 284 15.48 -17.23 3.95
C SER A 284 15.72 -16.45 2.65
N ILE A 285 15.35 -17.01 1.49
CA ILE A 285 15.47 -16.38 0.18
C ILE A 285 14.07 -16.13 -0.38
N VAL A 286 13.79 -14.87 -0.71
CA VAL A 286 12.57 -14.48 -1.45
C VAL A 286 12.60 -15.15 -2.82
N GLN A 287 11.59 -15.96 -3.08
CA GLN A 287 11.44 -16.66 -4.35
C GLN A 287 10.98 -15.68 -5.43
N PRO A 288 11.49 -15.80 -6.67
CA PRO A 288 11.18 -14.86 -7.75
C PRO A 288 9.72 -14.95 -8.21
N GLU A 289 9.04 -16.07 -7.99
CA GLU A 289 7.65 -16.27 -8.40
C GLU A 289 6.69 -15.38 -7.62
N GLN A 290 5.89 -14.62 -8.37
CA GLN A 290 4.82 -13.79 -7.84
C GLN A 290 3.52 -14.59 -7.76
N TYR A 291 2.79 -14.42 -6.66
CA TYR A 291 1.47 -14.99 -6.45
C TYR A 291 0.45 -13.89 -6.16
N LEU A 292 -0.79 -14.17 -6.53
CA LEU A 292 -1.98 -13.42 -6.14
C LEU A 292 -2.84 -14.32 -5.26
N PHE A 293 -3.16 -13.87 -4.05
CA PHE A 293 -4.06 -14.52 -3.13
C PHE A 293 -5.43 -13.85 -3.19
N ASN A 294 -6.48 -14.62 -3.44
CA ASN A 294 -7.87 -14.19 -3.37
C ASN A 294 -8.42 -14.58 -1.99
N LEU A 295 -8.68 -13.59 -1.14
CA LEU A 295 -9.15 -13.78 0.24
C LEU A 295 -10.55 -14.38 0.31
N LYS A 296 -11.41 -14.06 -0.65
CA LYS A 296 -12.79 -14.58 -0.71
C LYS A 296 -12.82 -16.07 -1.03
N GLU A 297 -11.94 -16.51 -1.94
CA GLU A 297 -11.85 -17.91 -2.36
C GLU A 297 -10.87 -18.73 -1.52
N ASN A 298 -10.05 -18.07 -0.71
CA ASN A 298 -8.96 -18.66 0.05
C ASN A 298 -8.01 -19.48 -0.85
N LYS A 299 -7.62 -18.89 -1.98
CA LYS A 299 -6.78 -19.52 -3.01
C LYS A 299 -5.69 -18.58 -3.49
N SER A 300 -4.49 -19.14 -3.70
CA SER A 300 -3.42 -18.47 -4.42
C SER A 300 -3.34 -18.96 -5.86
N VAL A 301 -2.92 -18.06 -6.75
CA VAL A 301 -2.53 -18.38 -8.12
C VAL A 301 -1.15 -17.79 -8.39
N LYS A 302 -0.29 -18.58 -9.05
CA LYS A 302 1.00 -18.09 -9.55
C LYS A 302 0.73 -17.20 -10.76
N LEU A 303 1.31 -16.01 -10.79
CA LEU A 303 1.20 -15.12 -11.94
C LEU A 303 2.18 -15.55 -13.04
N ASP A 304 1.69 -15.61 -14.27
CA ASP A 304 2.47 -15.96 -15.46
C ASP A 304 3.13 -14.71 -16.05
N VAL A 305 4.16 -14.21 -15.36
CA VAL A 305 5.00 -13.11 -15.89
C VAL A 305 5.92 -13.64 -16.99
N PRO A 306 6.34 -12.78 -17.96
CA PRO A 306 7.20 -13.22 -19.06
C PRO A 306 8.47 -13.94 -18.57
N ALA A 307 8.84 -15.02 -19.27
CA ALA A 307 10.00 -15.82 -18.89
C ALA A 307 11.28 -14.98 -18.81
N GLY A 308 12.03 -15.13 -17.72
CA GLY A 308 13.27 -14.38 -17.47
C GLY A 308 13.06 -13.01 -16.82
N TYR A 309 11.82 -12.55 -16.67
CA TYR A 309 11.49 -11.30 -15.99
C TYR A 309 11.16 -11.57 -14.52
N LYS A 310 11.50 -10.59 -13.66
CA LYS A 310 11.19 -10.56 -12.23
C LYS A 310 10.46 -9.29 -11.88
N ASN A 311 9.60 -9.36 -10.87
CA ASN A 311 8.90 -8.18 -10.36
C ASN A 311 9.88 -7.25 -9.63
N ASN A 312 9.71 -5.93 -9.81
CA ASN A 312 10.47 -4.91 -9.08
C ASN A 312 9.75 -4.38 -7.82
N ALA A 313 8.64 -5.00 -7.41
CA ALA A 313 7.86 -4.74 -6.19
C ALA A 313 7.11 -3.39 -6.13
N PHE A 314 6.96 -2.69 -7.25
CA PHE A 314 6.22 -1.43 -7.31
C PHE A 314 4.88 -1.60 -8.03
N TYR A 315 3.78 -1.45 -7.28
CA TYR A 315 2.42 -1.67 -7.76
C TYR A 315 1.60 -0.38 -7.75
N GLY A 316 1.07 -0.01 -8.90
CA GLY A 316 -0.03 0.94 -9.01
C GLY A 316 -1.34 0.17 -8.96
N TRP A 317 -2.04 0.22 -7.84
CA TRP A 317 -3.40 -0.29 -7.76
C TRP A 317 -4.40 0.75 -8.27
N ASP A 318 -5.42 0.28 -8.97
CA ASP A 318 -6.61 1.09 -9.23
C ASP A 318 -7.41 1.20 -7.93
N GLU A 319 -7.73 2.41 -7.49
CA GLU A 319 -8.49 2.65 -6.24
C GLU A 319 -9.99 2.33 -6.40
N THR A 320 -10.45 2.17 -7.64
CA THR A 320 -11.86 1.94 -7.98
C THR A 320 -12.15 0.50 -8.38
N THR A 321 -11.12 -0.26 -8.79
CA THR A 321 -11.25 -1.63 -9.26
C THR A 321 -10.13 -2.51 -8.72
N ASP A 322 -10.31 -3.84 -8.69
CA ASP A 322 -9.24 -4.78 -8.34
C ASP A 322 -8.31 -5.03 -9.54
N LYS A 323 -7.73 -3.95 -10.08
CA LYS A 323 -6.71 -3.98 -11.12
C LYS A 323 -5.41 -3.44 -10.58
N VAL A 324 -4.31 -3.96 -11.11
CA VAL A 324 -2.96 -3.54 -10.74
C VAL A 324 -2.06 -3.44 -11.95
N ALA A 325 -1.23 -2.41 -11.96
CA ALA A 325 -0.18 -2.20 -12.94
C ALA A 325 1.18 -2.20 -12.24
N PHE A 326 2.15 -2.92 -12.79
CA PHE A 326 3.49 -3.01 -12.22
C PHE A 326 4.53 -3.28 -13.29
N LEU A 327 5.80 -3.00 -12.98
CA LEU A 327 6.90 -3.22 -13.90
C LEU A 327 7.61 -4.53 -13.55
N VAL A 328 8.04 -5.26 -14.59
CA VAL A 328 8.91 -6.43 -14.45
C VAL A 328 10.19 -6.21 -15.22
N GLN A 329 11.32 -6.71 -14.72
CA GLN A 329 12.65 -6.49 -15.27
C GLN A 329 13.41 -7.82 -15.44
N ASP A 330 14.13 -7.97 -16.56
CA ASP A 330 15.03 -9.11 -16.79
C ASP A 330 16.50 -8.82 -16.35
N PHE A 331 17.37 -9.82 -16.44
CA PHE A 331 18.79 -9.66 -16.09
C PHE A 331 19.59 -8.71 -17.00
N SER A 332 19.02 -8.31 -18.14
CA SER A 332 19.59 -7.32 -19.07
C SER A 332 19.00 -5.92 -18.86
N ALA A 333 18.27 -5.72 -17.76
CA ALA A 333 17.56 -4.49 -17.42
C ALA A 333 16.50 -4.06 -18.46
N ASN A 334 16.00 -5.00 -19.27
CA ASN A 334 14.81 -4.74 -20.07
C ASN A 334 13.60 -4.76 -19.15
N THR A 335 12.73 -3.78 -19.29
CA THR A 335 11.55 -3.62 -18.44
C THR A 335 10.29 -3.75 -19.27
N LYS A 336 9.27 -4.41 -18.73
CA LYS A 336 7.92 -4.53 -19.31
C LYS A 336 6.89 -4.03 -18.31
N LEU A 337 5.81 -3.44 -18.81
CA LEU A 337 4.64 -3.08 -18.02
C LEU A 337 3.66 -4.25 -18.01
N ILE A 338 3.23 -4.66 -16.83
CA ILE A 338 2.19 -5.65 -16.62
C ILE A 338 0.93 -4.95 -16.13
N ILE A 339 -0.22 -5.33 -16.68
CA ILE A 339 -1.54 -4.91 -16.23
C ILE A 339 -2.36 -6.16 -15.96
N LEU A 340 -2.81 -6.32 -14.72
CA LEU A 340 -3.54 -7.48 -14.24
C LEU A 340 -4.93 -7.07 -13.78
N ASP A 341 -5.94 -7.75 -14.30
CA ASP A 341 -7.29 -7.76 -13.74
C ASP A 341 -7.41 -8.95 -12.77
N CYS A 342 -7.52 -8.67 -11.46
CA CYS A 342 -7.47 -9.71 -10.43
C CYS A 342 -8.73 -10.60 -10.40
N ASN A 343 -9.84 -10.11 -10.94
CA ASN A 343 -11.10 -10.87 -11.00
C ASN A 343 -11.05 -11.94 -12.11
N THR A 344 -10.51 -11.57 -13.27
CA THR A 344 -10.45 -12.45 -14.45
C THR A 344 -9.12 -13.17 -14.58
N LEU A 345 -8.10 -12.76 -13.82
CA LEU A 345 -6.70 -13.16 -13.97
C LEU A 345 -6.13 -12.87 -15.38
N ASN A 346 -6.75 -11.94 -16.11
CA ASN A 346 -6.25 -11.51 -17.40
C ASN A 346 -5.01 -10.62 -17.19
N LEU A 347 -3.89 -11.07 -17.75
CA LEU A 347 -2.60 -10.40 -17.66
C LEU A 347 -2.20 -9.87 -19.04
N GLN A 348 -2.02 -8.56 -19.14
CA GLN A 348 -1.48 -7.90 -20.33
C GLN A 348 -0.03 -7.52 -20.08
N THR A 349 0.82 -7.77 -21.07
CA THR A 349 2.24 -7.40 -21.05
C THR A 349 2.50 -6.41 -22.17
N LEU A 350 3.09 -5.27 -21.83
CA LEU A 350 3.34 -4.17 -22.75
C LEU A 350 4.84 -3.79 -22.75
N ASP A 351 5.38 -3.62 -23.94
CA ASP A 351 6.70 -3.00 -24.14
C ASP A 351 6.62 -1.48 -23.99
N ALA A 352 7.77 -0.85 -23.72
CA ALA A 352 7.84 0.61 -23.73
C ALA A 352 7.51 1.15 -25.14
N PRO A 353 7.04 2.40 -25.26
CA PRO A 353 6.84 3.05 -26.57
C PRO A 353 8.12 3.02 -27.43
N ASP A 354 7.96 2.96 -28.76
CA ASP A 354 9.04 2.71 -29.72
C ASP A 354 10.31 3.52 -29.45
N GLY A 355 11.42 2.82 -29.24
CA GLY A 355 12.75 3.40 -29.02
C GLY A 355 13.00 3.96 -27.62
N LEU A 356 12.05 3.82 -26.69
CA LEU A 356 12.18 4.28 -25.30
C LEU A 356 12.35 3.11 -24.33
N LYS A 357 12.70 3.45 -23.09
CA LYS A 357 12.67 2.55 -21.93
C LYS A 357 11.72 3.14 -20.88
N PHE A 358 11.06 2.28 -20.11
CA PHE A 358 10.38 2.72 -18.90
C PHE A 358 11.37 3.42 -17.97
N ASP A 359 10.93 4.47 -17.30
CA ASP A 359 11.80 5.20 -16.38
C ASP A 359 11.93 4.43 -15.06
N ASP A 360 13.17 4.19 -14.63
CA ASP A 360 13.47 3.44 -13.42
C ASP A 360 12.88 4.09 -12.17
N GLY A 361 12.31 3.26 -11.29
CA GLY A 361 11.74 3.71 -10.02
C GLY A 361 10.49 4.59 -10.14
N VAL A 362 9.85 4.65 -11.31
CA VAL A 362 8.53 5.28 -11.47
C VAL A 362 7.45 4.21 -11.39
N VAL A 363 6.64 4.28 -10.34
CA VAL A 363 5.48 3.38 -10.15
C VAL A 363 4.40 3.78 -11.16
N PRO A 364 3.84 2.83 -11.94
CA PRO A 364 2.63 3.09 -12.71
C PRO A 364 1.49 3.55 -11.80
N SER A 365 0.57 4.32 -12.33
CA SER A 365 -0.64 4.75 -11.61
C SER A 365 -1.86 4.58 -12.50
N TRP A 366 -3.03 4.87 -11.96
CA TRP A 366 -4.29 4.82 -12.70
C TRP A 366 -4.90 6.21 -12.75
N SER A 367 -5.58 6.54 -13.85
CA SER A 367 -6.43 7.73 -13.97
C SER A 367 -7.51 7.45 -15.01
N ALA A 368 -8.78 7.67 -14.65
CA ALA A 368 -9.94 7.37 -15.50
C ALA A 368 -9.93 5.95 -16.11
N GLY A 369 -9.59 4.95 -15.28
CA GLY A 369 -9.54 3.53 -15.67
C GLY A 369 -8.38 3.16 -16.62
N LYS A 370 -7.44 4.08 -16.87
CA LYS A 370 -6.26 3.85 -17.70
C LYS A 370 -4.99 3.86 -16.87
N VAL A 371 -4.02 3.05 -17.28
CA VAL A 371 -2.69 3.07 -16.66
C VAL A 371 -1.94 4.28 -17.18
N VAL A 372 -1.35 5.05 -16.26
CA VAL A 372 -0.46 6.18 -16.54
C VAL A 372 0.95 5.78 -16.08
N PHE A 373 1.92 5.89 -16.97
CA PHE A 373 3.30 5.45 -16.73
C PHE A 373 4.32 6.39 -17.40
N SER A 374 5.59 6.26 -17.03
CA SER A 374 6.68 7.10 -17.54
C SER A 374 7.67 6.28 -18.38
N ALA A 375 8.06 6.82 -19.54
CA ALA A 375 9.09 6.26 -20.40
C ALA A 375 9.88 7.38 -21.09
N GLY A 376 11.22 7.29 -21.10
CA GLY A 376 12.08 8.31 -21.68
C GLY A 376 11.88 9.72 -21.09
N GLY A 377 11.50 9.82 -19.82
CA GLY A 377 11.16 11.06 -19.14
C GLY A 377 9.84 11.72 -19.59
N GLN A 378 8.96 10.97 -20.24
CA GLN A 378 7.64 11.43 -20.70
C GLN A 378 6.54 10.55 -20.13
N LEU A 379 5.37 11.15 -19.87
CA LEU A 379 4.20 10.40 -19.44
C LEU A 379 3.38 9.87 -20.62
N TYR A 380 2.91 8.64 -20.47
CA TYR A 380 2.05 7.93 -21.40
C TYR A 380 0.85 7.34 -20.67
N THR A 381 -0.20 7.05 -21.42
CA THR A 381 -1.31 6.23 -20.95
C THR A 381 -1.63 5.09 -21.90
N THR A 382 -2.22 4.02 -21.36
CA THR A 382 -2.82 2.94 -22.13
C THR A 382 -4.11 3.41 -22.80
N LYS A 383 -4.46 2.78 -23.92
CA LYS A 383 -5.72 3.08 -24.61
C LYS A 383 -6.96 2.58 -23.89
#